data_AF-A0A1I6Z406-F1
#
_entry.id   AF-A0A1I6Z406-F1
#
_cell.length_a   1.000
_cell.length_b   1.000
_cell.length_c   1.000
_cell.angle_alpha   90.00
_cell.angle_beta   90.00
_cell.angle_gamma   90.00
#
_symmetry.space_group_name_H-M   'P 1'
#
loop_
_entity.id
_entity.type
_entity.pdbx_description
1 polymer ?
#
loop_
_entity_poly.entity_id
_entity_poly.type
_entity_poly.pdbx_seq_one_letter_code
_entity_poly.pdbx_strand_id
1 'polypeptide(L)'
;MRKLTKKSKVIGVAASVALVAVGGGTAYAYWTTTGSGAGTAANSTGGGTVTLHASFDSGLAPGNSVPVTYTADNSTNTGTVVGALTAGVTTSAAGCLPAWFSVSADTTNSPVAANSTGTEVGSGTLTFLNDDANQDACKSAVVTVTVGSE
;
A
#
# COMPACT_ATOMS: atom_id res chain seq x y z
N MET A 1 29.87 -91.62 -37.64
CA MET A 1 29.18 -90.71 -38.58
C MET A 1 27.67 -90.93 -38.48
N ARG A 2 26.90 -89.92 -38.04
CA ARG A 2 25.63 -89.50 -38.68
C ARG A 2 25.29 -88.09 -38.18
N LYS A 3 25.39 -87.10 -39.07
CA LYS A 3 25.00 -85.70 -38.81
C LYS A 3 23.56 -85.50 -39.28
N LEU A 4 22.73 -84.86 -38.45
CA LEU A 4 21.39 -84.31 -38.76
C LEU A 4 21.35 -82.91 -38.14
N THR A 5 22.01 -81.91 -38.75
CA THR A 5 21.53 -80.86 -39.68
C THR A 5 20.63 -79.78 -39.05
N LYS A 6 21.25 -78.60 -38.84
CA LYS A 6 20.64 -77.30 -38.52
C LYS A 6 19.76 -76.86 -39.69
N LYS A 7 18.43 -76.66 -39.50
CA LYS A 7 17.59 -75.67 -40.26
C LYS A 7 16.07 -75.65 -40.02
N SER A 8 15.45 -76.42 -39.13
CA SER A 8 13.97 -76.43 -39.07
C SER A 8 13.43 -76.13 -37.68
N LYS A 9 12.92 -74.90 -37.54
CA LYS A 9 12.04 -74.36 -36.47
C LYS A 9 12.69 -73.48 -35.39
N VAL A 10 13.49 -72.52 -35.85
CA VAL A 10 13.57 -71.15 -35.27
C VAL A 10 12.29 -70.34 -35.56
N ILE A 11 11.22 -70.95 -36.08
CA ILE A 11 10.01 -70.26 -36.55
C ILE A 11 8.81 -70.86 -35.81
N GLY A 12 8.80 -70.61 -34.52
CA GLY A 12 7.62 -70.60 -33.65
C GLY A 12 7.71 -69.38 -32.73
N VAL A 13 8.23 -68.29 -33.29
CA VAL A 13 8.18 -66.95 -32.70
C VAL A 13 6.72 -66.62 -32.42
N ALA A 14 6.48 -66.04 -31.25
CA ALA A 14 5.35 -65.16 -30.98
C ALA A 14 3.94 -65.78 -31.02
N ALA A 15 3.55 -66.52 -29.98
CA ALA A 15 2.12 -66.72 -29.70
C ALA A 15 1.74 -67.05 -28.25
N SER A 16 2.54 -66.66 -27.24
CA SER A 16 2.14 -66.70 -25.82
C SER A 16 3.28 -66.06 -25.01
N VAL A 17 3.33 -64.76 -24.70
CA VAL A 17 2.34 -64.01 -23.92
C VAL A 17 1.58 -64.94 -22.97
N ALA A 18 2.29 -65.55 -22.03
CA ALA A 18 1.76 -65.95 -20.71
C ALA A 18 2.88 -66.60 -19.91
N LEU A 19 2.89 -66.35 -18.59
CA LEU A 19 3.90 -66.67 -17.59
C LEU A 19 5.11 -65.72 -17.58
N VAL A 20 4.97 -64.49 -17.09
CA VAL A 20 4.89 -64.15 -15.65
C VAL A 20 6.02 -64.83 -14.85
N ALA A 21 6.84 -63.96 -14.24
CA ALA A 21 7.77 -64.23 -13.14
C ALA A 21 9.03 -65.04 -13.47
N VAL A 22 10.17 -64.35 -13.61
CA VAL A 22 11.36 -64.40 -12.73
C VAL A 22 12.20 -63.18 -13.13
N GLY A 23 12.05 -62.02 -12.48
CA GLY A 23 12.78 -61.72 -11.25
C GLY A 23 14.06 -60.96 -11.60
N GLY A 24 14.04 -59.62 -11.54
CA GLY A 24 15.23 -58.79 -11.78
C GLY A 24 14.99 -57.37 -12.31
N GLY A 25 13.74 -56.92 -12.41
CA GLY A 25 13.45 -55.50 -12.64
C GLY A 25 13.76 -54.72 -11.36
N THR A 26 14.66 -53.75 -11.46
CA THR A 26 15.17 -52.90 -10.38
C THR A 26 14.07 -52.44 -9.42
N ALA A 27 14.03 -52.98 -8.21
CA ALA A 27 13.35 -52.31 -7.12
C ALA A 27 14.23 -51.14 -6.68
N TYR A 28 14.12 -50.00 -7.37
CA TYR A 28 14.44 -48.74 -6.73
C TYR A 28 13.44 -48.62 -5.57
N ALA A 29 13.91 -48.85 -4.34
CA ALA A 29 13.16 -48.43 -3.17
C ALA A 29 13.10 -46.90 -3.23
N TYR A 30 12.07 -46.36 -3.87
CA TYR A 30 11.67 -44.98 -3.69
C TYR A 30 11.29 -44.87 -2.21
N TRP A 31 12.20 -44.35 -1.38
CA TRP A 31 11.83 -43.87 -0.06
C TRP A 31 10.92 -42.67 -0.29
N THR A 32 9.60 -42.90 -0.34
CA THR A 32 8.63 -41.82 -0.36
C THR A 32 8.55 -41.26 1.06
N THR A 33 9.40 -40.30 1.38
CA THR A 33 9.24 -39.48 2.58
C THR A 33 8.16 -38.43 2.28
N THR A 34 6.91 -38.76 2.60
CA THR A 34 5.84 -37.74 2.65
C THR A 34 5.93 -37.04 3.99
N GLY A 35 6.46 -35.81 3.99
CA GLY A 35 6.38 -34.89 5.12
C GLY A 35 5.33 -33.82 4.85
N SER A 36 4.38 -33.63 5.75
CA SER A 36 3.54 -32.44 5.81
C SER A 36 4.09 -31.50 6.86
N GLY A 37 4.27 -30.23 6.50
CA GLY A 37 4.72 -29.18 7.40
C GLY A 37 3.77 -27.99 7.30
N ALA A 38 3.35 -27.46 8.45
CA ALA A 38 2.66 -26.19 8.53
C ALA A 38 3.59 -25.16 9.16
N GLY A 39 3.74 -24.00 8.51
CA GLY A 39 4.37 -22.83 9.08
C GLY A 39 3.28 -21.82 9.44
N THR A 40 3.36 -21.25 10.63
CA THR A 40 2.50 -20.12 11.03
C THR A 40 3.40 -18.96 11.42
N ALA A 41 3.02 -17.76 10.97
CA ALA A 41 3.65 -16.50 11.36
C ALA A 41 2.54 -15.48 11.59
N ALA A 42 2.68 -14.67 12.63
CA ALA A 42 1.80 -13.54 12.86
C ALA A 42 2.27 -12.35 12.02
N ASN A 43 1.34 -11.66 11.36
CA ASN A 43 1.62 -10.37 10.73
C ASN A 43 1.89 -9.30 11.81
N SER A 44 2.59 -8.23 11.43
CA SER A 44 2.77 -7.05 12.28
C SER A 44 1.42 -6.48 12.72
N THR A 45 1.38 -5.87 13.90
CA THR A 45 0.20 -5.18 14.44
C THR A 45 -0.21 -3.96 13.61
N GLY A 46 0.61 -3.50 12.66
CA GLY A 46 0.35 -2.30 11.86
C GLY A 46 0.39 -1.01 12.69
N GLY A 47 -0.04 0.11 12.11
CA GLY A 47 -0.25 1.37 12.84
C GLY A 47 0.85 2.43 12.72
N GLY A 48 1.43 2.61 11.52
CA GLY A 48 2.34 3.73 11.27
C GLY A 48 1.59 5.06 11.24
N THR A 49 2.06 6.07 11.99
CA THR A 49 1.56 7.45 11.92
C THR A 49 2.32 8.23 10.87
N VAL A 50 1.61 9.02 10.05
CA VAL A 50 2.21 10.02 9.16
C VAL A 50 2.19 11.39 9.80
N THR A 51 3.13 12.25 9.40
CA THR A 51 3.09 13.68 9.72
C THR A 51 2.45 14.42 8.56
N LEU A 52 1.40 15.19 8.82
CA LEU A 52 0.67 15.95 7.81
C LEU A 52 1.12 17.41 7.80
N HIS A 53 1.18 18.00 6.62
CA HIS A 53 1.54 19.39 6.40
C HIS A 53 0.51 20.08 5.51
N ALA A 54 0.26 21.36 5.77
CA ALA A 54 -0.56 22.22 4.94
C ALA A 54 0.30 23.37 4.40
N SER A 55 0.25 23.61 3.09
CA SER A 55 1.01 24.66 2.42
C SER A 55 0.07 25.52 1.57
N PHE A 56 0.23 26.83 1.61
CA PHE A 56 -0.58 27.79 0.86
C PHE A 56 0.17 29.11 0.70
N ASP A 57 -0.21 29.89 -0.31
CA ASP A 57 0.41 31.19 -0.57
C ASP A 57 0.00 32.25 0.45
N SER A 58 0.93 33.14 0.76
CA SER A 58 0.67 34.31 1.60
C SER A 58 -0.18 35.36 0.87
N GLY A 59 -0.68 36.36 1.62
CA GLY A 59 -1.38 37.50 1.03
C GLY A 59 -2.89 37.35 0.95
N LEU A 60 -3.50 36.51 1.81
CA LEU A 60 -4.95 36.54 2.01
C LEU A 60 -5.39 37.95 2.44
N ALA A 61 -6.40 38.44 1.72
CA ALA A 61 -7.15 39.64 2.07
C ALA A 61 -8.63 39.25 2.21
N PRO A 62 -9.43 40.01 2.96
CA PRO A 62 -10.87 39.78 3.05
C PRO A 62 -11.52 39.64 1.68
N GLY A 63 -12.32 38.58 1.51
CA GLY A 63 -13.03 38.25 0.27
C GLY A 63 -12.24 37.37 -0.71
N ASN A 64 -10.96 37.12 -0.47
CA ASN A 64 -10.12 36.29 -1.34
C ASN A 64 -9.93 34.88 -0.78
N SER A 65 -9.53 33.97 -1.68
CA SER A 65 -9.20 32.59 -1.35
C SER A 65 -7.87 32.20 -1.97
N VAL A 66 -7.18 31.26 -1.32
CA VAL A 66 -5.96 30.64 -1.82
C VAL A 66 -6.08 29.12 -1.80
N PRO A 67 -5.48 28.40 -2.76
CA PRO A 67 -5.41 26.96 -2.71
C PRO A 67 -4.51 26.50 -1.56
N VAL A 68 -4.89 25.38 -0.94
CA VAL A 68 -4.10 24.68 0.09
C VAL A 68 -3.71 23.31 -0.45
N THR A 69 -2.43 22.98 -0.36
CA THR A 69 -1.93 21.63 -0.66
C THR A 69 -1.61 20.91 0.64
N TYR A 70 -2.12 19.68 0.78
CA TYR A 70 -1.84 18.83 1.93
C TYR A 70 -0.86 17.73 1.54
N THR A 71 0.24 17.62 2.30
CA THR A 71 1.26 16.60 2.09
C THR A 71 1.48 15.77 3.35
N ALA A 72 2.02 14.58 3.18
CA ALA A 72 2.31 13.65 4.26
C ALA A 72 3.75 13.14 4.18
N ASP A 73 4.37 13.02 5.35
CA ASP A 73 5.64 12.34 5.57
C ASP A 73 5.39 11.03 6.33
N ASN A 74 5.97 9.95 5.83
CA ASN A 74 5.91 8.64 6.46
C ASN A 74 7.32 8.16 6.77
N SER A 75 7.74 8.30 8.03
CA SER A 75 9.03 7.79 8.52
C SER A 75 9.00 6.32 8.92
N THR A 76 7.89 5.61 8.68
CA THR A 76 7.75 4.20 9.03
C THR A 76 8.24 3.29 7.92
N ASN A 77 8.48 2.02 8.28
CA ASN A 77 8.94 0.99 7.35
C ASN A 77 7.83 0.35 6.51
N THR A 78 6.61 0.87 6.60
CA THR A 78 5.43 0.37 5.88
C THR A 78 4.69 1.51 5.21
N GLY A 79 4.16 1.27 4.02
CA GLY A 79 3.24 2.22 3.38
C GLY A 79 1.93 2.32 4.17
N THR A 80 1.33 3.50 4.19
CA THR A 80 0.03 3.75 4.83
C THR A 80 -0.82 4.67 3.97
N VAL A 81 -2.13 4.60 4.12
CA VAL A 81 -3.07 5.46 3.39
C VAL A 81 -3.59 6.50 4.36
N VAL A 82 -3.58 7.76 3.94
CA VAL A 82 -4.19 8.84 4.72
C VAL A 82 -5.69 8.81 4.50
N GLY A 83 -6.43 8.70 5.60
CA GLY A 83 -7.90 8.74 5.63
C GLY A 83 -8.45 10.15 5.43
N ALA A 84 -9.66 10.38 5.94
CA ALA A 84 -10.36 11.66 5.74
C ALA A 84 -9.61 12.80 6.43
N LEU A 85 -9.33 13.89 5.72
CA LEU A 85 -8.59 15.05 6.21
C LEU A 85 -9.57 16.00 6.89
N THR A 86 -9.18 16.48 8.05
CA THR A 86 -9.88 17.54 8.76
C THR A 86 -8.94 18.72 8.92
N ALA A 87 -9.31 19.88 8.38
CA ALA A 87 -8.53 21.10 8.52
C ALA A 87 -9.18 22.07 9.51
N GLY A 88 -8.34 22.84 10.19
CA GLY A 88 -8.72 23.91 11.11
C GLY A 88 -7.83 25.13 10.91
N VAL A 89 -8.30 26.28 11.39
CA VAL A 89 -7.56 27.54 11.29
C VAL A 89 -7.28 28.10 12.68
N THR A 90 -6.07 28.60 12.87
CA THR A 90 -5.68 29.38 14.03
C THR A 90 -4.99 30.66 13.59
N THR A 91 -5.00 31.67 14.45
CA THR A 91 -4.45 32.99 14.15
C THR A 91 -3.54 33.43 15.29
N SER A 92 -2.47 34.17 14.96
CA SER A 92 -1.52 34.67 15.96
C SER A 92 -2.03 35.90 16.73
N ALA A 93 -3.10 36.54 16.26
CA ALA A 93 -3.63 37.77 16.83
C ALA A 93 -5.02 37.52 17.42
N ALA A 94 -5.22 37.83 18.71
CA ALA A 94 -6.48 37.58 19.41
C ALA A 94 -7.70 38.30 18.80
N GLY A 95 -7.48 39.45 18.14
CA GLY A 95 -8.52 40.19 17.42
C GLY A 95 -8.81 39.66 16.01
N CYS A 96 -7.97 38.77 15.47
CA CYS A 96 -8.19 38.12 14.20
C CYS A 96 -8.91 36.79 14.43
N LEU A 97 -10.22 36.79 14.32
CA LEU A 97 -11.01 35.63 14.71
C LEU A 97 -10.83 34.48 13.70
N PRO A 98 -10.55 33.23 14.15
CA PRO A 98 -10.51 32.07 13.26
C PRO A 98 -11.83 31.85 12.51
N ALA A 99 -12.96 32.29 13.07
CA ALA A 99 -14.28 32.21 12.45
C ALA A 99 -14.42 33.05 11.16
N TRP A 100 -13.52 34.01 10.92
CA TRP A 100 -13.47 34.74 9.65
C TRP A 100 -12.77 33.96 8.54
N PHE A 101 -12.31 32.73 8.81
CA PHE A 101 -11.67 31.88 7.83
C PHE A 101 -12.49 30.61 7.63
N SER A 102 -12.59 30.18 6.38
CA SER A 102 -13.13 28.88 6.00
C SER A 102 -12.03 28.09 5.33
N VAL A 103 -11.84 26.82 5.72
CA VAL A 103 -10.86 25.93 5.11
C VAL A 103 -11.52 24.62 4.71
N SER A 104 -11.29 24.18 3.48
CA SER A 104 -11.66 22.83 3.04
C SER A 104 -10.45 21.90 3.05
N ALA A 105 -10.70 20.61 3.21
CA ALA A 105 -9.70 19.56 3.07
C ALA A 105 -10.31 18.36 2.37
N ASP A 106 -9.93 18.16 1.12
CA ASP A 106 -10.37 17.07 0.27
C ASP A 106 -9.24 16.05 0.15
N THR A 107 -9.55 14.80 0.47
CA THR A 107 -8.56 13.72 0.50
C THR A 107 -8.48 13.00 -0.82
N THR A 108 -7.28 12.66 -1.26
CA THR A 108 -7.10 11.82 -2.44
C THR A 108 -7.05 10.32 -2.10
N ASN A 109 -6.97 9.95 -0.80
CA ASN A 109 -6.73 8.57 -0.33
C ASN A 109 -5.47 7.95 -0.98
N SER A 110 -4.48 8.77 -1.31
CA SER A 110 -3.24 8.32 -1.90
C SER A 110 -2.40 7.51 -0.89
N PRO A 111 -1.80 6.38 -1.31
CA PRO A 111 -0.86 5.67 -0.47
C PRO A 111 0.42 6.49 -0.31
N VAL A 112 0.86 6.63 0.94
CA VAL A 112 2.13 7.24 1.32
C VAL A 112 3.14 6.11 1.53
N ALA A 113 4.17 6.05 0.69
CA ALA A 113 5.17 5.00 0.73
C ALA A 113 5.97 5.01 2.05
N ALA A 114 6.61 3.89 2.37
CA ALA A 114 7.53 3.83 3.51
C ALA A 114 8.72 4.78 3.28
N ASN A 115 9.16 5.46 4.33
CA ASN A 115 10.30 6.40 4.30
C ASN A 115 10.17 7.49 3.21
N SER A 116 8.96 7.94 2.89
CA SER A 116 8.74 9.03 1.93
C SER A 116 8.40 10.35 2.63
N THR A 117 8.72 11.46 1.96
CA THR A 117 8.40 12.81 2.41
C THR A 117 7.68 13.60 1.33
N GLY A 118 6.80 14.52 1.70
CA GLY A 118 6.12 15.44 0.80
C GLY A 118 5.15 14.77 -0.17
N THR A 119 4.59 13.60 0.19
CA THR A 119 3.60 12.93 -0.65
C THR A 119 2.29 13.70 -0.60
N GLU A 120 1.77 14.12 -1.75
CA GLU A 120 0.48 14.81 -1.80
C GLU A 120 -0.67 13.86 -1.46
N VAL A 121 -1.46 14.23 -0.45
CA VAL A 121 -2.56 13.41 0.10
C VAL A 121 -3.91 14.11 0.04
N GLY A 122 -3.93 15.36 -0.42
CA GLY A 122 -5.15 16.13 -0.55
C GLY A 122 -4.91 17.56 -1.01
N SER A 123 -6.02 18.23 -1.30
CA SER A 123 -6.05 19.65 -1.62
C SER A 123 -7.21 20.32 -0.90
N GLY A 124 -7.22 21.64 -0.89
CA GLY A 124 -8.26 22.41 -0.23
C GLY A 124 -8.22 23.87 -0.65
N THR A 125 -9.11 24.65 -0.05
CA THR A 125 -9.17 26.10 -0.25
C THR A 125 -9.26 26.76 1.12
N LEU A 126 -8.40 27.76 1.35
CA LEU A 126 -8.49 28.66 2.49
C LEU A 126 -9.09 29.97 2.00
N THR A 127 -10.24 30.34 2.56
CA THR A 127 -10.96 31.58 2.26
C THR A 127 -10.93 32.49 3.47
N PHE A 128 -10.53 33.75 3.26
CA PHE A 128 -10.76 34.81 4.23
C PHE A 128 -12.10 35.47 3.90
N LEU A 129 -13.10 35.21 4.74
CA LEU A 129 -14.45 35.71 4.56
C LEU A 129 -14.48 37.23 4.67
N ASN A 130 -15.23 37.88 3.78
CA ASN A 130 -15.53 39.30 3.89
C ASN A 130 -16.71 39.49 4.84
N ASP A 131 -16.43 39.92 6.07
CA ASP A 131 -17.43 40.14 7.12
C ASP A 131 -17.77 41.64 7.21
N ASP A 132 -18.96 41.97 7.69
CA ASP A 132 -19.36 43.37 7.94
C ASP A 132 -18.62 43.96 9.17
N ALA A 133 -18.05 43.11 10.02
CA ALA A 133 -17.22 43.52 11.15
C ALA A 133 -15.83 44.04 10.71
N ASN A 134 -15.21 44.86 11.56
CA ASN A 134 -13.86 45.34 11.30
C ASN A 134 -12.81 44.22 11.48
N GLN A 135 -12.23 43.75 10.37
CA GLN A 135 -11.22 42.70 10.32
C GLN A 135 -9.77 43.23 10.34
N ASP A 136 -9.54 44.52 10.64
CA ASP A 136 -8.21 45.14 10.64
C ASP A 136 -7.21 44.47 11.59
N ALA A 137 -7.68 43.81 12.64
CA ALA A 137 -6.85 43.04 13.55
C ALA A 137 -6.15 41.84 12.87
N CYS A 138 -6.61 41.43 11.68
CA CYS A 138 -5.95 40.42 10.86
C CYS A 138 -4.80 40.98 9.99
N LYS A 139 -4.61 42.30 9.92
CA LYS A 139 -3.48 42.89 9.21
C LYS A 139 -2.17 42.42 9.86
N SER A 140 -1.31 41.77 9.06
CA SER A 140 -0.05 41.16 9.51
C SER A 140 -0.17 40.03 10.53
N ALA A 141 -1.39 39.51 10.77
CA ALA A 141 -1.56 38.30 11.58
C ALA A 141 -1.07 37.08 10.80
N VAL A 142 -0.45 36.14 11.50
CA VAL A 142 -0.08 34.85 10.93
C VAL A 142 -1.29 33.93 11.04
N VAL A 143 -1.74 33.41 9.90
CA VAL A 143 -2.79 32.39 9.79
C VAL A 143 -2.11 31.04 9.68
N THR A 144 -2.52 30.08 10.51
CA THR A 144 -1.98 28.72 10.50
C THR A 144 -3.11 27.74 10.24
N VAL A 145 -2.97 26.94 9.18
CA VAL A 145 -3.85 25.82 8.88
C VAL A 145 -3.30 24.57 9.55
N THR A 146 -4.08 24.00 10.47
CA THR A 146 -3.80 22.70 11.09
C THR A 146 -4.55 21.63 10.33
N VAL A 147 -3.94 20.46 10.13
CA VAL A 147 -4.58 19.33 9.44
C VAL A 147 -4.41 18.04 10.26
N GLY A 148 -5.48 17.26 10.35
CA GLY A 148 -5.50 15.91 10.92
C GLY A 148 -6.11 14.92 9.92
N SER A 149 -6.00 13.62 10.21
CA SER A 149 -6.64 12.56 9.44
C SER A 149 -7.32 11.55 10.36
N GLU A 150 -8.52 11.10 9.99
CA GLU A 150 -9.28 10.02 10.66
C GLU A 150 -9.54 8.82 9.74
#